data_AF-K5W6N0-F1
#
_entry.id   AF-K5W6N0-F1
#
_cell.length_a   1.000
_cell.length_b   1.000
_cell.length_c   1.000
_cell.angle_alpha   90.00
_cell.angle_beta   90.00
_cell.angle_gamma   90.00
#
_symmetry.space_group_name_H-M   'P 1'
#
loop_
_entity.id
_entity.type
_entity.pdbx_description
1 polymer ?
#
loop_
_entity_poly.entity_id
_entity_poly.type
_entity_poly.pdbx_seq_one_letter_code
_entity_poly.pdbx_strand_id
1 'polypeptide(L)'
;MAAIRGDNDRVINVLAKTYPVLVYDHRGMGDSSLSSKGDEAISIEMMARDLLFLLAKLGWEEIILCGHSMGGTIAQQLLVLPYHPTAPAILHFKVTHLLLIATRCKVTEGGGLPIKSVPGKPRSLEERKEGAKRVIAATLDPEWIKSNTERFNQLVGKAVNNNLWFVYMFH
;
A
#
# COMPACT_ATOMS: atom_id res chain seq x y z
N MET A 1 -9.55 5.94 2.54
CA MET A 1 -8.50 5.99 1.51
C MET A 1 -8.44 4.62 0.88
N ALA A 2 -8.90 4.51 -0.36
CA ALA A 2 -8.69 3.31 -1.14
C ALA A 2 -7.25 3.34 -1.66
N ALA A 3 -6.58 2.19 -1.63
CA ALA A 3 -5.24 2.01 -2.14
C ALA A 3 -5.23 0.68 -2.88
N ILE A 4 -5.99 0.62 -3.99
CA ILE A 4 -5.83 -0.33 -5.11
C ILE A 4 -5.32 0.39 -6.37
N ARG A 5 -4.82 -0.32 -7.39
CA ARG A 5 -3.82 0.26 -8.33
C ARG A 5 -4.25 1.56 -9.00
N GLY A 6 -5.57 1.72 -9.19
CA GLY A 6 -6.20 2.89 -9.82
C GLY A 6 -6.36 4.13 -8.94
N ASP A 7 -6.12 4.07 -7.62
CA ASP A 7 -6.43 5.21 -6.74
C ASP A 7 -5.50 6.42 -6.91
N ASN A 8 -4.36 6.22 -7.56
CA ASN A 8 -3.34 7.25 -7.78
C ASN A 8 -3.11 7.55 -9.27
N ASP A 9 -4.09 7.22 -10.11
CA ASP A 9 -4.04 7.39 -11.57
C ASP A 9 -3.59 8.78 -11.99
N ARG A 10 -3.95 9.83 -11.25
CA ARG A 10 -3.50 11.19 -11.58
C ARG A 10 -1.98 11.33 -11.57
N VAL A 11 -1.30 10.80 -10.56
CA VAL A 11 0.16 10.86 -10.45
C VAL A 11 0.79 9.86 -11.41
N ILE A 12 0.25 8.64 -11.44
CA ILE A 12 0.72 7.55 -12.32
C ILE A 12 0.67 7.99 -13.79
N ASN A 13 -0.46 8.54 -14.25
CA ASN A 13 -0.65 8.96 -15.65
C ASN A 13 0.23 10.14 -16.04
N VAL A 14 0.67 10.98 -15.10
CA VAL A 14 1.64 12.04 -15.39
C VAL A 14 3.03 11.44 -15.57
N LEU A 15 3.44 10.54 -14.68
CA LEU A 15 4.76 9.92 -14.69
C LEU A 15 4.93 8.95 -15.87
N ALA A 16 3.86 8.22 -16.21
CA ALA A 16 3.82 7.30 -17.34
C ALA A 16 4.01 7.97 -18.71
N LYS A 17 3.94 9.31 -18.80
CA LYS A 17 4.28 10.05 -20.03
C LYS A 17 5.77 10.09 -20.31
N THR A 18 6.61 9.87 -19.29
CA THR A 18 8.06 10.06 -19.37
C THR A 18 8.83 8.81 -18.97
N TYR A 19 8.27 8.01 -18.06
CA TYR A 19 8.91 6.81 -17.51
C TYR A 19 8.02 5.58 -17.69
N PRO A 20 8.57 4.39 -17.88
CA PRO A 20 7.86 3.16 -17.59
C PRO A 20 7.51 3.11 -16.10
N VAL A 21 6.25 2.83 -15.78
CA VAL A 21 5.75 2.83 -14.39
C VAL A 21 5.17 1.46 -14.04
N LEU A 22 5.62 0.91 -12.91
CA LEU A 22 5.05 -0.30 -12.32
C LEU A 22 4.15 0.07 -11.15
N VAL A 23 2.90 -0.40 -11.21
CA VAL A 23 1.93 -0.33 -10.10
C VAL A 23 1.27 -1.69 -9.98
N TYR A 24 1.26 -2.27 -8.79
CA TYR A 24 0.81 -3.64 -8.56
C TYR A 24 0.15 -3.78 -7.19
N ASP A 25 -0.96 -4.53 -7.10
CA ASP A 25 -1.64 -4.83 -5.84
C ASP A 25 -0.84 -5.85 -5.03
N HIS A 26 -0.62 -5.59 -3.73
CA HIS A 26 -0.03 -6.59 -2.84
C HIS A 26 -0.94 -7.81 -2.67
N ARG A 27 -0.35 -8.94 -2.29
CA ARG A 27 -1.09 -10.19 -2.01
C ARG A 27 -2.32 -9.95 -1.13
N GLY A 28 -3.46 -10.50 -1.54
CA GLY A 28 -4.75 -10.34 -0.85
C GLY A 28 -5.42 -8.97 -0.98
N MET A 29 -4.98 -8.13 -1.92
CA MET A 29 -5.50 -6.78 -2.17
C MET A 29 -5.82 -6.58 -3.65
N GLY A 30 -6.78 -5.71 -3.95
CA GLY A 30 -7.17 -5.40 -5.34
C GLY A 30 -7.40 -6.65 -6.19
N ASP A 31 -6.68 -6.74 -7.31
CA ASP A 31 -6.72 -7.86 -8.24
C ASP A 31 -5.80 -9.04 -7.83
N SER A 32 -5.04 -8.91 -6.73
CA SER A 32 -4.12 -9.94 -6.20
C SER A 32 -4.78 -10.79 -5.09
N SER A 33 -4.78 -12.11 -5.25
CA SER A 33 -5.31 -13.03 -4.23
C SER A 33 -4.29 -13.37 -3.14
N LEU A 34 -4.78 -13.87 -2.00
CA LEU A 34 -3.95 -14.65 -1.07
C LEU A 34 -3.66 -16.02 -1.69
N SER A 35 -2.72 -16.78 -1.10
CA SER A 35 -2.61 -18.19 -1.45
C SER A 35 -3.90 -18.95 -1.15
N SER A 36 -4.12 -20.06 -1.85
CA SER A 36 -5.28 -20.93 -1.65
C SER A 36 -5.41 -21.51 -0.24
N LYS A 37 -4.33 -21.49 0.56
CA LYS A 37 -4.33 -21.97 1.95
C LYS A 37 -4.83 -20.92 2.94
N GLY A 38 -4.68 -19.63 2.63
CA GLY A 38 -5.23 -18.51 3.41
C GLY A 38 -4.69 -18.36 4.83
N ASP A 39 -3.65 -19.10 5.21
CA ASP A 39 -3.02 -19.14 6.54
C ASP A 39 -1.69 -18.38 6.59
N GLU A 40 -1.35 -17.65 5.53
CA GLU A 40 -0.10 -16.90 5.43
C GLU A 40 -0.08 -15.72 6.41
N ALA A 41 0.91 -15.70 7.29
CA ALA A 41 1.20 -14.52 8.10
C ALA A 41 1.76 -13.39 7.21
N ILE A 42 0.90 -12.44 6.86
CA ILE A 42 1.29 -11.28 6.05
C ILE A 42 2.27 -10.40 6.83
N SER A 43 3.48 -10.25 6.30
CA SER A 43 4.53 -9.42 6.87
C SER A 43 5.11 -8.45 5.83
N ILE A 44 5.74 -7.37 6.31
CA ILE A 44 6.42 -6.40 5.44
C ILE A 44 7.54 -7.08 4.63
N GLU A 45 8.30 -7.99 5.24
CA GLU A 45 9.34 -8.75 4.55
C GLU A 45 8.77 -9.62 3.44
N MET A 46 7.66 -10.30 3.68
CA MET A 46 7.00 -11.11 2.66
C MET A 46 6.59 -10.25 1.46
N MET A 47 5.96 -9.10 1.70
CA MET A 47 5.57 -8.18 0.61
C MET A 47 6.78 -7.56 -0.12
N ALA A 48 7.90 -7.34 0.57
CA ALA A 48 9.14 -6.89 -0.06
C ALA A 48 9.75 -7.99 -0.96
N ARG A 49 9.65 -9.25 -0.55
CA ARG A 49 10.08 -10.39 -1.37
C ARG A 49 9.18 -10.59 -2.60
N ASP A 50 7.88 -10.33 -2.49
CA ASP A 50 6.97 -10.33 -3.65
C ASP A 50 7.38 -9.25 -4.67
N LEU A 51 7.71 -8.05 -4.18
CA LEU A 51 8.19 -6.97 -5.02
C LEU A 51 9.50 -7.34 -5.72
N LEU A 52 10.45 -7.92 -4.99
CA LEU A 52 11.69 -8.41 -5.56
C LEU A 52 11.44 -9.45 -6.67
N PHE A 53 10.53 -10.39 -6.43
CA PHE A 53 10.16 -11.39 -7.43
C PHE A 53 9.57 -10.75 -8.70
N LEU A 54 8.67 -9.77 -8.53
CA LEU A 54 8.07 -9.05 -9.65
C LEU A 54 9.12 -8.29 -10.47
N LEU A 55 10.03 -7.57 -9.81
CA LEU A 55 11.10 -6.82 -10.47
C LEU A 55 12.08 -7.74 -11.21
N ALA A 56 12.42 -8.89 -10.62
CA ALA A 56 13.25 -9.90 -11.28
C ALA A 56 12.61 -10.46 -12.55
N LYS A 57 11.28 -10.57 -12.59
CA LYS A 57 10.54 -11.00 -13.80
C LYS A 57 10.46 -9.92 -14.87
N LEU A 58 10.42 -8.65 -14.47
CA LEU A 58 10.41 -7.52 -15.41
C LEU A 58 11.79 -7.25 -16.02
N GLY A 59 12.87 -7.62 -15.32
CA GLY A 59 14.24 -7.48 -15.83
C GLY A 59 14.72 -6.02 -15.91
N TRP A 60 14.17 -5.12 -15.10
CA TRP A 60 14.60 -3.72 -15.06
C TRP A 60 15.96 -3.61 -14.38
N GLU A 61 16.92 -2.93 -15.02
CA GLU A 61 18.30 -2.84 -14.53
C GLU A 61 18.53 -1.69 -13.55
N GLU A 62 17.82 -0.57 -13.73
CA GLU A 62 17.92 0.62 -12.89
C GLU A 62 16.51 1.13 -12.55
N ILE A 63 16.23 1.47 -11.29
CA ILE A 63 14.88 1.85 -10.85
C ILE A 63 14.90 2.94 -9.78
N ILE A 64 13.80 3.68 -9.70
CA ILE A 64 13.42 4.56 -8.62
C ILE A 64 12.30 3.88 -7.82
N LEU A 65 12.51 3.73 -6.52
CA LEU A 65 11.47 3.26 -5.59
C LEU A 65 10.70 4.47 -5.06
N CYS A 66 9.38 4.34 -4.93
CA CYS A 66 8.52 5.39 -4.39
C CYS A 66 7.44 4.80 -3.48
N GLY A 67 7.68 4.67 -2.18
CA GLY A 67 6.70 4.05 -1.30
C GLY A 67 5.75 5.04 -0.63
N HIS A 68 4.45 4.71 -0.56
CA HIS A 68 3.45 5.48 0.19
C HIS A 68 2.95 4.74 1.43
N SER A 69 2.99 5.37 2.59
CA SER A 69 2.58 4.75 3.86
C SER A 69 3.25 3.38 4.07
N MET A 70 2.47 2.28 4.09
CA MET A 70 3.01 0.92 4.19
C MET A 70 4.02 0.59 3.09
N GLY A 71 3.81 1.06 1.86
CA GLY A 71 4.76 0.78 0.78
C GLY A 71 6.10 1.45 0.96
N GLY A 72 6.18 2.58 1.65
CA GLY A 72 7.50 3.11 2.01
C GLY A 72 8.24 2.20 2.98
N THR A 73 7.52 1.49 3.84
CA THR A 73 8.11 0.47 4.72
C THR A 73 8.55 -0.76 3.92
N ILE A 74 7.76 -1.20 2.94
CA ILE A 74 8.09 -2.31 2.03
C ILE A 74 9.30 -1.97 1.16
N ALA A 75 9.37 -0.75 0.61
CA ALA A 75 10.51 -0.29 -0.19
C ALA A 75 11.80 -0.23 0.65
N GLN A 76 11.72 0.26 1.89
CA GLN A 76 12.84 0.21 2.83
C GLN A 76 13.26 -1.24 3.12
N GLN A 77 12.28 -2.12 3.37
CA GLN A 77 12.54 -3.54 3.63
C GLN A 77 13.24 -4.22 2.45
N LEU A 78 12.81 -3.95 1.21
CA LEU A 78 13.44 -4.46 -0.01
C LEU A 78 14.93 -4.10 -0.06
N LEU A 79 15.28 -2.84 0.25
CA LEU A 79 16.67 -2.35 0.21
C LEU A 79 17.57 -2.98 1.28
N VAL A 80 17.00 -3.46 2.39
CA VAL A 80 17.77 -4.12 3.46
C VAL A 80 17.80 -5.64 3.33
N LEU A 81 17.01 -6.24 2.43
CA LEU A 81 17.02 -7.70 2.19
C LEU A 81 18.43 -8.26 1.89
N PRO A 82 19.34 -7.58 1.16
CA PRO A 82 20.72 -8.08 1.00
C PRO A 82 21.50 -8.30 2.30
N TYR A 83 21.10 -7.61 3.37
CA TYR A 83 21.73 -7.67 4.68
C TYR A 83 20.93 -8.50 5.70
N HIS A 84 19.88 -9.22 5.24
CA HIS A 84 19.06 -10.03 6.12
C HIS A 84 19.92 -11.13 6.80
N PRO A 85 19.87 -11.29 8.13
CA PRO A 85 20.86 -12.08 8.88
C PRO A 85 20.86 -13.58 8.54
N THR A 86 19.70 -14.13 8.17
CA THR A 86 19.54 -15.57 7.93
C THR A 86 19.06 -15.93 6.52
N ALA A 87 18.67 -14.93 5.72
CA ALA A 87 18.02 -15.15 4.44
C ALA A 87 18.22 -13.94 3.49
N PRO A 88 19.48 -13.55 3.22
CA PRO A 88 19.77 -12.41 2.36
C PRO A 88 19.22 -12.63 0.94
N ALA A 89 18.85 -11.56 0.26
CA ALA A 89 18.41 -11.60 -1.13
C ALA A 89 19.24 -10.68 -2.00
N ILE A 90 19.53 -11.09 -3.24
CA ILE A 90 20.29 -10.28 -4.19
C ILE A 90 19.31 -9.36 -4.94
N LEU A 91 19.63 -8.07 -5.00
CA LEU A 91 18.95 -7.14 -5.88
C LEU A 91 19.70 -7.15 -7.22
N HIS A 92 19.08 -7.71 -8.25
CA HIS A 92 19.65 -7.79 -9.61
C HIS A 92 19.48 -6.49 -10.41
N PHE A 93 19.28 -5.38 -9.71
CA PHE A 93 19.00 -4.07 -10.25
C PHE A 93 19.57 -3.01 -9.32
N LYS A 94 19.81 -1.82 -9.86
CA LYS A 94 20.28 -0.66 -9.13
C LYS A 94 19.10 0.23 -8.75
N VAL A 95 18.98 0.54 -7.47
CA VAL A 95 18.05 1.58 -7.01
C VAL A 95 18.78 2.92 -6.98
N THR A 96 18.33 3.90 -7.77
CA THR A 96 18.95 5.23 -7.79
C THR A 96 18.37 6.17 -6.75
N HIS A 97 17.06 6.08 -6.52
CA HIS A 97 16.33 6.95 -5.63
C HIS A 97 15.27 6.19 -4.85
N LEU A 98 15.03 6.62 -3.61
CA LEU A 98 13.91 6.18 -2.79
C LEU A 98 13.09 7.41 -2.38
N LEU A 99 11.85 7.45 -2.83
CA LEU A 99 10.86 8.48 -2.46
C LEU A 99 9.94 7.89 -1.39
N LEU A 100 9.86 8.54 -0.23
CA LEU A 100 9.00 8.13 0.87
C LEU A 100 7.88 9.15 1.07
N ILE A 101 6.65 8.75 0.77
CA ILE A 101 5.47 9.63 0.81
C ILE A 101 4.60 9.20 1.99
N ALA A 102 4.34 10.10 2.93
CA ALA A 102 3.53 9.82 4.13
C ALA A 102 3.91 8.50 4.84
N THR A 103 5.21 8.17 4.80
CA THR A 103 5.78 6.93 5.35
C THR A 103 6.52 7.25 6.63
N ARG A 104 6.39 6.40 7.63
CA ARG A 104 7.15 6.55 8.88
C ARG A 104 8.58 6.03 8.70
N CYS A 105 9.56 6.75 9.25
CA CYS A 105 10.97 6.33 9.26
C CYS A 105 11.31 5.42 10.46
N LYS A 106 10.33 5.14 11.33
CA LYS A 106 10.46 4.29 12.52
C LYS A 106 9.14 3.58 12.76
N VAL A 107 9.19 2.29 13.05
CA VAL A 107 8.02 1.54 13.54
C VAL A 107 7.69 2.06 14.94
N THR A 108 6.57 2.76 15.07
CA THR A 108 6.04 3.18 16.38
C THR A 108 5.06 2.13 16.87
N GLU A 109 5.39 1.45 17.97
CA GLU A 109 4.41 0.62 18.68
C GLU A 109 3.19 1.48 19.08
N GLY A 110 1.98 0.97 18.82
CA GLY A 110 0.73 1.65 19.19
C GLY A 110 0.30 2.82 18.30
N GLY A 111 0.98 3.10 17.18
CA GLY A 111 0.70 4.26 16.31
C GLY A 111 -0.54 4.16 15.39
N GLY A 112 -1.43 3.19 15.62
CA GLY A 112 -2.63 2.96 14.81
C GLY A 112 -3.93 3.33 15.54
N LEU A 113 -5.00 3.57 14.78
CA LEU A 113 -6.33 3.64 15.38
C LEU A 113 -6.63 2.31 16.10
N PRO A 114 -7.16 2.31 17.33
CA PRO A 114 -7.50 1.09 18.04
C PRO A 114 -8.73 0.45 17.39
N ILE A 115 -8.51 -0.26 16.28
CA ILE A 115 -9.53 -1.02 15.59
C ILE A 115 -9.57 -2.39 16.28
N LYS A 116 -10.53 -2.57 17.19
CA LYS A 116 -10.83 -3.90 17.72
C LYS A 116 -11.38 -4.75 16.55
N SER A 117 -10.67 -5.82 16.19
CA SER A 117 -11.33 -6.87 15.41
C SER A 117 -12.39 -7.48 16.33
N VAL A 118 -13.63 -7.56 15.83
CA VAL A 118 -14.71 -8.24 16.54
C VAL A 118 -14.85 -9.57 15.82
N PRO A 119 -14.47 -10.71 16.43
CA PRO A 119 -14.70 -12.02 15.85
C PRO A 119 -16.22 -12.22 15.72
N GLY A 120 -16.72 -12.45 14.50
CA GLY A 120 -18.15 -12.59 14.27
C GLY A 120 -18.54 -12.34 12.81
N LYS A 121 -19.81 -12.63 12.49
CA LYS A 121 -20.44 -12.60 11.15
C LYS A 121 -19.95 -11.45 10.25
N PRO A 122 -19.94 -11.63 8.92
CA PRO A 122 -19.64 -10.56 7.97
C PRO A 122 -20.47 -9.31 8.28
N ARG A 123 -19.79 -8.17 8.46
CA ARG A 123 -20.45 -6.88 8.70
C ARG A 123 -21.36 -6.53 7.52
N SER A 124 -22.53 -6.00 7.81
CA SER A 124 -23.43 -5.42 6.81
C SER A 124 -22.76 -4.26 6.07
N LEU A 125 -23.28 -3.92 4.88
CA LEU A 125 -22.75 -2.82 4.08
C LEU A 125 -22.79 -1.48 4.84
N GLU A 126 -23.82 -1.25 5.64
CA GLU A 126 -23.99 -0.04 6.44
C GLU A 126 -22.99 0.03 7.60
N GLU A 127 -22.74 -1.09 8.29
CA GLU A 127 -21.70 -1.15 9.33
C GLU A 127 -20.30 -0.92 8.75
N ARG A 128 -20.04 -1.40 7.52
CA ARG A 128 -18.78 -1.13 6.81
C ARG A 128 -18.64 0.34 6.43
N LYS A 129 -19.72 0.96 5.94
CA LYS A 129 -19.77 2.40 5.62
C LYS A 129 -19.50 3.26 6.84
N GLU A 130 -20.15 2.97 7.96
CA GLU A 130 -19.97 3.73 9.19
C GLU A 130 -18.54 3.58 9.75
N GLY A 131 -17.99 2.36 9.72
CA GLY A 131 -16.59 2.12 10.07
C GLY A 131 -15.62 2.88 9.16
N ALA A 132 -15.81 2.82 7.84
CA ALA A 132 -14.98 3.53 6.88
C ALA A 132 -15.07 5.05 7.04
N LYS A 133 -16.28 5.58 7.27
CA LYS A 133 -16.52 7.00 7.53
C LYS A 133 -15.78 7.49 8.76
N ARG A 134 -15.85 6.73 9.86
CA ARG A 134 -15.13 7.04 11.10
C ARG A 134 -13.62 7.09 10.89
N VAL A 135 -13.06 6.09 10.22
CA VAL A 135 -11.61 6.01 9.97
C VAL A 135 -11.15 7.14 9.06
N ILE A 136 -11.88 7.42 7.96
CA ILE A 136 -11.50 8.47 7.01
C ILE A 136 -11.65 9.86 7.63
N ALA A 137 -12.74 10.12 8.36
CA ALA A 137 -12.95 11.40 9.04
C ALA A 137 -11.83 11.70 10.05
N ALA A 138 -11.31 10.68 10.75
CA ALA A 138 -10.19 10.85 11.67
C ALA A 138 -8.86 11.23 11.00
N THR A 139 -8.78 11.15 9.67
CA THR A 139 -7.57 11.47 8.88
C THR A 139 -7.66 12.79 8.12
N LEU A 140 -8.79 13.50 8.22
CA LEU A 140 -9.08 14.71 7.45
C LEU A 140 -9.47 15.86 8.37
N ASP A 141 -9.18 17.08 7.95
CA ASP A 141 -9.59 18.28 8.66
C ASP A 141 -11.14 18.41 8.68
N PRO A 142 -11.78 18.65 9.84
CA PRO A 142 -13.24 18.81 9.93
C PRO A 142 -13.83 19.90 9.03
N GLU A 143 -13.14 21.03 8.86
CA GLU A 143 -13.57 22.11 7.96
C GLU A 143 -13.41 21.70 6.49
N TRP A 144 -12.40 20.90 6.17
CA TRP A 144 -12.30 20.30 4.84
C TRP A 144 -13.48 19.38 4.56
N ILE A 145 -13.86 18.52 5.51
CA ILE A 145 -15.00 17.60 5.36
C ILE A 145 -16.29 18.38 5.10
N LYS A 146 -16.54 19.44 5.89
CA LYS A 146 -17.72 20.30 5.76
C LYS A 146 -17.79 21.00 4.41
N SER A 147 -16.65 21.44 3.88
CA SER A 147 -16.57 22.13 2.58
C SER A 147 -16.48 21.18 1.37
N ASN A 148 -16.26 19.87 1.58
CA ASN A 148 -16.01 18.90 0.51
C ASN A 148 -16.87 17.62 0.66
N THR A 149 -18.12 17.75 1.09
CA THR A 149 -19.03 16.63 1.42
C THR A 149 -19.14 15.57 0.32
N GLU A 150 -19.28 15.98 -0.95
CA GLU A 150 -19.39 15.05 -2.08
C GLU A 150 -18.12 14.21 -2.23
N ARG A 151 -16.95 14.86 -2.20
CA ARG A 151 -15.65 14.19 -2.29
C ARG A 151 -15.39 13.30 -1.08
N PHE A 152 -15.80 13.72 0.11
CA PHE A 152 -15.73 12.89 1.30
C PHE A 152 -16.58 11.61 1.16
N ASN A 153 -17.82 11.71 0.67
CA ASN A 153 -18.67 10.55 0.43
C ASN A 153 -18.09 9.60 -0.64
N GLN A 154 -17.45 10.14 -1.68
CA GLN A 154 -16.72 9.33 -2.66
C GLN A 154 -15.56 8.56 -2.00
N LEU A 155 -14.80 9.19 -1.11
CA LEU A 155 -13.70 8.53 -0.37
C LEU A 155 -14.21 7.41 0.54
N VAL A 156 -15.36 7.62 1.20
CA VAL A 156 -16.02 6.60 2.03
C VAL A 156 -16.50 5.44 1.18
N GLY A 157 -17.20 5.72 0.07
CA GLY A 157 -17.70 4.69 -0.86
C GLY A 157 -16.58 3.79 -1.40
N LYS A 158 -15.44 4.38 -1.77
CA LYS A 158 -14.26 3.62 -2.23
C LYS A 158 -13.69 2.69 -1.15
N ALA A 159 -13.60 3.15 0.10
CA ALA A 159 -13.01 2.36 1.19
C ALA A 159 -13.89 1.19 1.65
N VAL A 160 -15.20 1.25 1.39
CA VAL A 160 -16.12 0.16 1.72
C VAL A 160 -15.96 -1.02 0.77
N ASN A 161 -15.53 -0.76 -0.48
CA ASN A 161 -15.50 -1.75 -1.54
C ASN A 161 -14.19 -2.54 -1.65
N ASN A 162 -13.05 -2.08 -1.11
CA ASN A 162 -11.73 -2.70 -1.34
C ASN A 162 -10.87 -2.88 -0.07
N ASN A 163 -10.06 -3.94 -0.03
CA ASN A 163 -8.97 -4.17 0.93
C ASN A 163 -7.64 -3.57 0.38
N LEU A 164 -6.81 -2.96 1.23
CA LEU A 164 -6.03 -1.73 0.95
C LEU A 164 -4.50 -1.90 1.10
N TRP A 165 -3.63 -1.09 0.41
CA TRP A 165 -2.26 -0.56 0.74
C TRP A 165 -1.17 -0.70 -0.41
N PHE A 166 -0.16 0.22 -0.59
CA PHE A 166 0.84 0.21 -1.73
C PHE A 166 2.24 0.83 -1.58
N VAL A 167 3.13 0.44 -2.53
CA VAL A 167 4.38 1.09 -3.05
C VAL A 167 4.22 1.52 -4.53
N TYR A 168 4.84 2.61 -4.98
CA TYR A 168 5.07 3.03 -6.38
C TYR A 168 6.54 2.83 -6.83
N MET A 169 6.81 2.72 -8.15
CA MET A 169 8.17 2.63 -8.70
C MET A 169 8.28 3.18 -10.14
N PHE A 170 9.45 3.72 -10.52
CA PHE A 170 9.75 4.28 -11.85
C PHE A 170 11.05 3.66 -12.40
N HIS A 171 11.20 3.55 -13.73
CA HIS A 171 12.42 3.16 -14.44
C HIS A 171 13.06 4.38 -15.10
#